data_AF-A0A6S7H627-F1
#
_entry.id   AF-A0A6S7H627-F1
#
_cell.length_a   1.000
_cell.length_b   1.000
_cell.length_c   1.000
_cell.angle_alpha   90.00
_cell.angle_beta   90.00
_cell.angle_gamma   90.00
#
_symmetry.space_group_name_H-M   'P 1'
#
loop_
_entity.id
_entity.type
_entity.pdbx_description
1 polymer ?
#
loop_
_entity_poly.entity_id
_entity_poly.type
_entity_poly.pdbx_seq_one_letter_code
_entity_poly.pdbx_strand_id
1 'polypeptide(L)'
;MAASIVQGGPAPDFMAPWVYDYISAGIEGVTVDQEKVVAQQSKELINRLQQVNSDKALQDLLMEEDVLEQLGNIGYRGVPHRETLKNRSSLIRSLCIKSYLVPKIPMLDQLCKGLQTLGVLDLARKNQTQMKPIFTPIGNSLITSDQLLDILLPKYSESTQIKEQEINTFKAMCDFIQELFFQAIPDCDSTIAHLLKFITGVKKIPRLEFSKKIDVHFLHGCQDGCKCRPTASTCFLYVRLPVHYQTSEDITFAWLSALKDCQGFGHV
;
A
#
# COMPACT_ATOMS: atom_id res chain seq x y z
N MET A 1 20.49 -0.90 -9.31
CA MET A 1 19.31 -1.43 -10.01
C MET A 1 19.67 -2.00 -11.38
N ALA A 2 20.09 -1.18 -12.34
CA ALA A 2 20.46 -1.65 -13.68
C ALA A 2 21.48 -2.79 -13.67
N ALA A 3 22.54 -2.65 -12.86
CA ALA A 3 23.57 -3.69 -12.72
C ALA A 3 23.01 -5.02 -12.21
N SER A 4 22.11 -4.97 -11.22
CA SER A 4 21.43 -6.16 -10.68
C SER A 4 20.67 -6.91 -11.78
N ILE A 5 19.89 -6.19 -12.60
CA ILE A 5 19.11 -6.78 -13.70
C ILE A 5 20.04 -7.44 -14.73
N VAL A 6 21.08 -6.74 -15.17
CA VAL A 6 22.00 -7.23 -16.21
C VAL A 6 22.83 -8.43 -15.73
N GLN A 7 23.18 -8.47 -14.45
CA GLN A 7 24.00 -9.53 -13.86
C GLN A 7 23.18 -10.72 -13.32
N GLY A 8 21.85 -10.72 -13.52
CA GLY A 8 20.97 -11.77 -12.99
C GLY A 8 20.81 -11.75 -11.46
N GLY A 9 21.12 -10.62 -10.83
CA GLY A 9 20.84 -10.38 -9.41
C GLY A 9 19.36 -10.09 -9.15
N PRO A 10 18.99 -9.75 -7.89
CA PRO A 10 17.61 -9.50 -7.52
C PRO A 10 16.96 -8.38 -8.33
N ALA A 11 15.74 -8.63 -8.83
CA ALA A 11 14.95 -7.66 -9.58
C ALA A 11 14.33 -6.60 -8.65
N PRO A 12 14.20 -5.33 -9.09
CA PRO A 12 13.57 -4.26 -8.34
C PRO A 12 12.04 -4.38 -8.33
N ASP A 13 11.51 -5.49 -7.80
CA ASP A 13 10.07 -5.76 -7.72
C ASP A 13 9.43 -5.08 -6.50
N PHE A 14 9.31 -3.75 -6.58
CA PHE A 14 8.68 -2.97 -5.51
C PHE A 14 8.03 -1.67 -6.02
N MET A 15 8.20 -1.34 -7.30
CA MET A 15 7.66 -0.10 -7.84
C MET A 15 6.15 -0.19 -7.99
N ALA A 16 5.48 0.93 -7.73
CA ALA A 16 4.07 1.05 -8.09
C ALA A 16 3.91 0.97 -9.62
N PRO A 17 2.81 0.40 -10.14
CA PRO A 17 2.62 0.21 -11.59
C PRO A 17 2.83 1.47 -12.42
N TRP A 18 2.31 2.61 -11.95
CA TRP A 18 2.41 3.90 -12.65
C TRP A 18 3.86 4.40 -12.79
N VAL A 19 4.77 4.03 -11.87
CA VAL A 19 6.19 4.39 -11.95
C VAL A 19 6.84 3.67 -13.11
N TYR A 20 6.52 2.38 -13.26
CA TYR A 20 7.00 1.61 -14.40
C TYR A 20 6.43 2.13 -15.71
N ASP A 21 5.13 2.50 -15.73
CA ASP A 21 4.50 3.06 -16.92
C ASP A 21 5.21 4.36 -17.37
N TYR A 22 5.68 5.19 -16.43
CA TYR A 22 6.53 6.34 -16.73
C TYR A 22 7.88 5.94 -17.33
N ILE A 23 8.55 4.94 -16.76
CA ILE A 23 9.85 4.47 -17.25
C ILE A 23 9.73 3.93 -18.68
N SER A 24 8.68 3.14 -18.95
CA SER A 24 8.48 2.44 -20.22
C SER A 24 7.87 3.30 -21.32
N ALA A 25 7.02 4.27 -21.00
CA ALA A 25 6.25 5.04 -21.98
C ALA A 25 6.24 6.56 -21.74
N GLY A 26 6.95 7.05 -20.72
CA GLY A 26 7.00 8.47 -20.38
C GLY A 26 5.71 8.98 -19.74
N ILE A 27 5.57 10.30 -19.65
CA ILE A 27 4.41 10.97 -19.04
C ILE A 27 3.10 10.49 -19.68
N GLU A 28 3.09 10.27 -21.00
CA GLU A 28 1.88 9.88 -21.72
C GLU A 28 1.39 8.47 -21.39
N GLY A 29 2.29 7.56 -21.03
CA GLY A 29 1.93 6.20 -20.63
C GLY A 29 1.34 6.09 -19.23
N VAL A 30 1.50 7.12 -18.38
CA VAL A 30 1.05 7.06 -16.99
C VAL A 30 -0.47 7.19 -16.90
N THR A 31 -1.10 6.21 -16.26
CA THR A 31 -2.51 6.30 -15.88
C THR A 31 -2.62 7.22 -14.66
N VAL A 32 -3.44 8.27 -14.79
CA VAL A 32 -3.67 9.24 -13.72
C VAL A 32 -4.82 8.78 -12.83
N ASP A 33 -4.64 8.96 -11.52
CA ASP A 33 -5.63 8.63 -10.51
C ASP A 33 -6.08 9.93 -9.82
N GLN A 34 -7.36 10.23 -9.94
CA GLN A 34 -7.95 11.48 -9.45
C GLN A 34 -8.00 11.51 -7.92
N GLU A 35 -8.05 10.35 -7.27
CA GLU A 35 -8.08 10.26 -5.80
C GLU A 35 -6.74 10.69 -5.17
N LYS A 36 -5.64 10.59 -5.94
CA LYS A 36 -4.28 10.96 -5.50
C LYS A 36 -3.95 12.44 -5.64
N VAL A 37 -4.86 13.24 -6.20
CA VAL A 37 -4.73 14.69 -6.20
C VAL A 37 -4.83 15.15 -4.75
N VAL A 38 -3.86 15.90 -4.22
CA VAL A 38 -3.89 16.37 -2.82
C VAL A 38 -4.44 17.79 -2.72
N ALA A 39 -4.14 18.63 -3.71
CA ALA A 39 -4.53 20.04 -3.73
C ALA A 39 -6.06 20.18 -3.84
N GLN A 40 -6.67 20.81 -2.82
CA GLN A 40 -8.11 20.99 -2.72
C GLN A 40 -8.69 21.74 -3.93
N GLN A 41 -8.04 22.82 -4.35
CA GLN A 41 -8.44 23.60 -5.53
C GLN A 41 -8.49 22.75 -6.82
N SER A 42 -7.51 21.87 -7.01
CA SER A 42 -7.48 20.97 -8.16
C SER A 42 -8.59 19.91 -8.08
N LYS A 43 -8.91 19.39 -6.89
CA LYS A 43 -10.05 18.47 -6.70
C LYS A 43 -11.37 19.15 -7.03
N GLU A 44 -11.58 20.37 -6.53
CA GLU A 44 -12.79 21.15 -6.79
C GLU A 44 -12.97 21.42 -8.28
N LEU A 45 -11.91 21.84 -8.98
CA LEU A 45 -11.97 22.03 -10.42
C LEU A 45 -12.22 20.72 -11.18
N ILE A 46 -11.59 19.61 -10.80
CA ILE A 46 -11.86 18.30 -11.41
C ILE A 46 -13.35 17.92 -11.24
N ASN A 47 -13.91 18.09 -10.05
CA ASN A 47 -15.32 17.81 -9.78
C ASN A 47 -16.26 18.70 -10.61
N ARG A 48 -15.95 20.01 -10.69
CA ARG A 48 -16.71 20.96 -11.54
C ARG A 48 -16.65 20.55 -13.01
N LEU A 49 -15.45 20.24 -13.52
CA LEU A 49 -15.25 19.78 -14.91
C LEU A 49 -16.07 18.52 -15.20
N GLN A 50 -16.15 17.56 -14.27
CA GLN A 50 -16.95 16.34 -14.44
C GLN A 50 -18.46 16.62 -14.56
N GLN A 51 -18.97 17.62 -13.85
CA GLN A 51 -20.39 17.99 -13.83
C GLN A 51 -20.83 18.73 -15.09
N VAL A 52 -19.90 19.31 -15.85
CA VAL A 52 -20.20 20.02 -17.09
C VAL A 52 -20.69 19.06 -18.18
N ASN A 53 -21.85 19.39 -18.76
CA ASN A 53 -22.56 18.57 -19.74
C ASN A 53 -22.83 19.26 -21.10
N SER A 54 -22.35 20.49 -21.29
CA SER A 54 -22.45 21.22 -22.56
C SER A 54 -21.16 22.01 -22.85
N ASP A 55 -20.88 22.25 -24.13
CA ASP A 55 -19.71 23.03 -24.56
C ASP A 55 -19.76 24.46 -23.99
N LYS A 56 -20.96 25.07 -23.94
CA LYS A 56 -21.13 26.42 -23.39
C LYS A 56 -20.82 26.46 -21.89
N ALA A 57 -21.35 25.53 -21.11
CA ALA A 57 -21.04 25.46 -19.68
C ALA A 57 -19.55 25.17 -19.40
N LEU A 58 -18.87 24.44 -20.29
CA LEU A 58 -17.42 24.26 -20.20
C LEU A 58 -16.68 25.59 -20.42
N GLN A 59 -17.05 26.30 -21.48
CA GLN A 59 -16.44 27.59 -21.82
C GLN A 59 -16.66 28.61 -20.71
N ASP A 60 -17.87 28.69 -20.15
CA ASP A 60 -18.21 29.56 -19.03
C ASP A 60 -17.35 29.22 -17.80
N LEU A 61 -17.24 27.94 -17.45
CA LEU A 61 -16.40 27.47 -16.34
C LEU A 61 -14.91 27.82 -16.53
N LEU A 62 -14.36 27.61 -17.73
CA LEU A 62 -12.95 27.88 -18.02
C LEU A 62 -12.61 29.37 -18.06
N MET A 63 -13.63 30.24 -18.03
CA MET A 63 -13.49 31.69 -18.03
C MET A 63 -13.63 32.31 -16.63
N GLU A 64 -13.95 31.53 -15.61
CA GLU A 64 -13.95 31.99 -14.23
C GLU A 64 -12.51 32.34 -13.76
N GLU A 65 -12.35 33.40 -12.96
CA GLU A 65 -11.03 33.94 -12.59
C GLU A 65 -10.14 32.91 -11.86
N ASP A 66 -10.73 32.18 -10.90
CA ASP A 66 -10.04 31.11 -10.16
C ASP A 66 -9.62 29.97 -11.09
N VAL A 67 -10.44 29.64 -12.09
CA VAL A 67 -10.14 28.58 -13.06
C VAL A 67 -9.03 29.01 -14.02
N LEU A 68 -9.03 30.26 -14.49
CA LEU A 68 -7.97 30.79 -15.34
C LEU A 68 -6.60 30.76 -14.65
N GLU A 69 -6.54 31.05 -13.35
CA GLU A 69 -5.31 30.90 -12.57
C GLU A 69 -4.84 29.44 -12.52
N GLN A 70 -5.75 28.49 -12.27
CA GLN A 70 -5.43 27.06 -12.27
C GLN A 70 -4.98 26.58 -13.66
N LEU A 71 -5.62 27.05 -14.74
CA LEU A 71 -5.21 26.78 -16.12
C LEU A 71 -3.80 27.30 -16.41
N GLY A 72 -3.48 28.50 -15.93
CA GLY A 72 -2.13 29.06 -15.98
C GLY A 72 -1.11 28.16 -15.24
N ASN A 73 -1.46 27.70 -14.05
CA ASN A 73 -0.60 26.85 -13.22
C ASN A 73 -0.30 25.49 -13.86
N ILE A 74 -1.27 24.87 -14.54
CA ILE A 74 -1.05 23.63 -15.30
C ILE A 74 -0.37 23.88 -16.66
N GLY A 75 -0.13 25.14 -17.03
CA GLY A 75 0.49 25.49 -18.30
C GLY A 75 -0.42 25.25 -19.50
N TYR A 76 -1.74 25.33 -19.32
CA TYR A 76 -2.69 25.19 -20.40
C TYR A 76 -2.45 26.25 -21.50
N ARG A 77 -2.58 25.84 -22.76
CA ARG A 77 -2.28 26.66 -23.96
C ARG A 77 -3.46 26.82 -24.90
N GLY A 78 -4.59 26.16 -24.60
CA GLY A 78 -5.79 26.28 -25.42
C GLY A 78 -6.50 27.62 -25.19
N VAL A 79 -7.53 27.85 -26.00
CA VAL A 79 -8.36 29.06 -25.89
C VAL A 79 -9.67 28.65 -25.20
N PRO A 80 -9.92 29.05 -23.94
CA PRO A 80 -11.09 28.63 -23.15
C PRO A 80 -12.43 28.71 -23.89
N HIS A 81 -12.70 29.81 -24.60
CA HIS A 81 -13.92 30.02 -25.37
C HIS A 81 -14.09 29.14 -26.61
N ARG A 82 -13.05 28.40 -27.02
CA ARG A 82 -13.09 27.47 -28.17
C ARG A 82 -13.05 26.01 -27.74
N GLU A 83 -13.08 25.76 -26.44
CA GLU A 83 -13.05 24.41 -25.89
C GLU A 83 -14.38 23.69 -26.09
N THR A 84 -14.28 22.37 -26.20
CA THR A 84 -15.44 21.48 -26.33
C THR A 84 -15.31 20.36 -25.32
N LEU A 85 -16.43 19.68 -25.03
CA LEU A 85 -16.47 18.55 -24.10
C LEU A 85 -15.47 17.44 -24.44
N LYS A 86 -15.01 17.35 -25.70
CA LYS A 86 -13.96 16.41 -26.12
C LYS A 86 -12.64 16.60 -25.37
N ASN A 87 -12.34 17.82 -24.95
CA ASN A 87 -11.09 18.19 -24.31
C ASN A 87 -11.16 18.09 -22.78
N ARG A 88 -12.35 17.87 -22.21
CA ARG A 88 -12.57 17.74 -20.76
C ARG A 88 -11.66 16.70 -20.11
N SER A 89 -11.54 15.51 -20.73
CA SER A 89 -10.69 14.44 -20.23
C SER A 89 -9.21 14.81 -20.22
N SER A 90 -8.75 15.54 -21.24
CA SER A 90 -7.38 16.07 -21.34
C SER A 90 -7.08 17.12 -20.28
N LEU A 91 -8.04 18.02 -20.00
CA LEU A 91 -7.93 19.01 -18.92
C LEU A 91 -7.83 18.35 -17.54
N ILE A 92 -8.73 17.41 -17.24
CA ILE A 92 -8.69 16.63 -16.00
C ILE A 92 -7.35 15.89 -15.87
N ARG A 93 -6.88 15.27 -16.95
CA ARG A 93 -5.58 14.60 -16.98
C ARG A 93 -4.44 15.56 -16.70
N SER A 94 -4.45 16.75 -17.29
CA SER A 94 -3.42 17.78 -17.09
C SER A 94 -3.35 18.26 -15.63
N LEU A 95 -4.53 18.46 -15.01
CA LEU A 95 -4.63 18.78 -13.57
C LEU A 95 -4.03 17.66 -12.71
N CYS A 96 -4.36 16.40 -13.02
CA CYS A 96 -3.80 15.26 -12.30
C CYS A 96 -2.28 15.15 -12.48
N ILE A 97 -1.77 15.30 -13.70
CA ILE A 97 -0.32 15.26 -13.99
C ILE A 97 0.39 16.37 -13.21
N LYS A 98 -0.11 17.61 -13.26
CA LYS A 98 0.52 18.74 -12.58
C LYS A 98 0.57 18.53 -11.06
N SER A 99 -0.53 18.08 -10.47
CA SER A 99 -0.63 17.90 -9.02
C SER A 99 0.19 16.69 -8.53
N TYR A 100 0.05 15.55 -9.21
CA TYR A 100 0.58 14.28 -8.72
C TYR A 100 1.94 13.91 -9.33
N LEU A 101 2.12 14.09 -10.63
CA LEU A 101 3.27 13.52 -11.36
C LEU A 101 4.43 14.51 -11.47
N VAL A 102 4.17 15.76 -11.82
CA VAL A 102 5.21 16.79 -12.06
C VAL A 102 6.20 16.94 -10.90
N PRO A 103 5.78 16.94 -9.62
CA PRO A 103 6.72 17.01 -8.50
C PRO A 103 7.71 15.84 -8.43
N LYS A 104 7.38 14.70 -9.06
CA LYS A 104 8.16 13.45 -9.02
C LYS A 104 9.02 13.25 -10.27
N ILE A 105 8.77 14.01 -11.35
CA ILE A 105 9.49 13.89 -12.63
C ILE A 105 11.02 13.94 -12.45
N PRO A 106 11.62 14.87 -11.69
CA PRO A 106 13.08 14.93 -11.57
C PRO A 106 13.70 13.63 -11.05
N MET A 107 13.06 12.99 -10.05
CA MET A 107 13.52 11.72 -9.49
C MET A 107 13.33 10.57 -10.47
N LEU A 108 12.19 10.56 -11.20
CA LEU A 108 11.91 9.56 -12.21
C LEU A 108 12.89 9.65 -13.39
N ASP A 109 13.25 10.86 -13.81
CA ASP A 109 14.24 11.08 -14.87
C ASP A 109 15.64 10.66 -14.42
N GLN A 110 16.01 10.92 -13.16
CA GLN A 110 17.26 10.41 -12.60
C GLN A 110 17.30 8.89 -12.57
N LEU A 111 16.19 8.24 -12.22
CA LEU A 111 16.05 6.78 -12.26
C LEU A 111 16.19 6.26 -13.69
N CYS A 112 15.51 6.87 -14.67
CA CYS A 112 15.64 6.55 -16.09
C CYS A 112 17.10 6.66 -16.56
N LYS A 113 17.80 7.74 -16.21
CA LYS A 113 19.24 7.91 -16.52
C LYS A 113 20.08 6.78 -15.92
N GLY A 114 19.80 6.39 -14.67
CA GLY A 114 20.44 5.26 -14.02
C GLY A 114 20.21 3.93 -14.76
N LEU A 115 18.99 3.66 -15.22
CA LEU A 115 18.65 2.47 -16.00
C LEU A 115 19.28 2.47 -17.39
N GLN A 116 19.42 3.65 -18.01
CA GLN A 116 20.05 3.81 -19.32
C GLN A 116 21.53 3.44 -19.31
N THR A 117 22.24 3.60 -18.18
CA THR A 117 23.69 3.33 -18.09
C THR A 117 24.10 1.92 -18.55
N LEU A 118 23.20 0.94 -18.46
CA LEU A 118 23.42 -0.43 -18.92
C LEU A 118 22.34 -0.89 -19.93
N GLY A 119 21.69 0.04 -20.63
CA GLY A 119 20.69 -0.26 -21.67
C GLY A 119 19.36 -0.85 -21.14
N VAL A 120 19.14 -0.91 -19.83
CA VAL A 120 17.92 -1.48 -19.24
C VAL A 120 16.69 -0.64 -19.59
N LEU A 121 16.85 0.68 -19.69
CA LEU A 121 15.75 1.56 -20.10
C LEU A 121 15.27 1.25 -21.52
N ASP A 122 16.17 0.99 -22.46
CA ASP A 122 15.83 0.63 -23.83
C ASP A 122 15.06 -0.70 -23.88
N LEU A 123 15.48 -1.68 -23.07
CA LEU A 123 14.77 -2.94 -22.92
C LEU A 123 13.37 -2.74 -22.34
N ALA A 124 13.23 -1.91 -21.30
CA ALA A 124 11.94 -1.60 -20.68
C ALA A 124 10.98 -0.92 -21.67
N ARG A 125 11.49 -0.01 -22.52
CA ARG A 125 10.70 0.68 -23.55
C ARG A 125 10.32 -0.23 -24.71
N LYS A 126 11.22 -1.11 -25.15
CA LYS A 126 11.01 -2.06 -26.24
C LYS A 126 10.06 -3.19 -25.86
N ASN A 127 10.17 -3.70 -24.63
CA ASN A 127 9.47 -4.90 -24.15
C ASN A 127 8.58 -4.57 -22.94
N GLN A 128 7.73 -3.54 -23.06
CA GLN A 128 7.01 -2.95 -21.93
C GLN A 128 6.26 -3.98 -21.06
N THR A 129 5.50 -4.89 -21.68
CA THR A 129 4.72 -5.90 -20.95
C THR A 129 5.59 -6.94 -20.26
N GLN A 130 6.67 -7.39 -20.92
CA GLN A 130 7.55 -8.46 -20.41
C GLN A 130 8.47 -7.95 -19.29
N MET A 131 8.88 -6.68 -19.38
CA MET A 131 9.77 -6.05 -18.41
C MET A 131 9.00 -5.56 -17.17
N LYS A 132 7.69 -5.31 -17.24
CA LYS A 132 6.87 -4.83 -16.11
C LYS A 132 6.98 -5.71 -14.85
N PRO A 133 6.84 -7.05 -14.95
CA PRO A 133 7.06 -7.98 -13.83
C PRO A 133 8.42 -7.87 -13.11
N ILE A 134 9.45 -7.31 -13.76
CA ILE A 134 10.78 -7.15 -13.16
C ILE A 134 10.81 -5.96 -12.18
N PHE A 135 9.98 -4.94 -12.44
CA PHE A 135 9.96 -3.69 -11.67
C PHE A 135 8.78 -3.59 -10.70
N THR A 136 7.66 -4.25 -11.03
CA THR A 136 6.41 -4.10 -10.29
C THR A 136 6.02 -5.45 -9.69
N PRO A 137 5.56 -5.49 -8.43
CA PRO A 137 5.04 -6.69 -7.79
C PRO A 137 4.17 -7.55 -8.70
N ILE A 138 4.68 -8.74 -9.05
CA ILE A 138 3.95 -9.76 -9.81
C ILE A 138 2.82 -10.29 -8.92
N GLY A 139 1.63 -9.72 -9.09
CA GLY A 139 0.43 -10.18 -8.42
C GLY A 139 0.41 -9.92 -6.91
N ASN A 140 -0.77 -10.12 -6.34
CA ASN A 140 -0.90 -10.28 -4.91
C ASN A 140 -0.39 -11.69 -4.58
N SER A 141 0.92 -11.87 -4.38
CA SER A 141 1.36 -13.03 -3.60
C SER A 141 0.73 -12.88 -2.22
N LEU A 142 -0.41 -13.54 -2.03
CA LEU A 142 -1.08 -13.59 -0.75
C LEU A 142 -0.10 -14.26 0.22
N ILE A 143 0.14 -13.60 1.35
CA ILE A 143 0.94 -14.18 2.43
C ILE A 143 0.29 -15.50 2.87
N THR A 144 1.06 -16.57 2.95
CA THR A 144 0.58 -17.85 3.50
C THR A 144 0.67 -17.88 5.03
N SER A 145 -0.05 -18.78 5.68
CA SER A 145 0.12 -19.02 7.13
C SER A 145 1.58 -19.32 7.48
N ASP A 146 2.24 -20.19 6.70
CA ASP A 146 3.61 -20.61 6.98
C ASP A 146 4.61 -19.46 6.84
N GLN A 147 4.42 -18.59 5.85
CA GLN A 147 5.23 -17.38 5.69
C GLN A 147 5.08 -16.41 6.87
N LEU A 148 3.86 -16.25 7.40
CA LEU A 148 3.65 -15.43 8.60
C LEU A 148 4.27 -16.09 9.83
N LEU A 149 4.11 -17.41 10.00
CA LEU A 149 4.65 -18.14 11.14
C LEU A 149 6.17 -18.11 11.17
N ASP A 150 6.85 -18.23 10.01
CA ASP A 150 8.31 -18.22 9.94
C ASP A 150 8.92 -16.87 10.36
N ILE A 151 8.21 -15.75 10.16
CA ILE A 151 8.69 -14.43 10.58
C ILE A 151 8.40 -14.11 12.06
N LEU A 152 7.69 -14.96 12.80
CA LEU A 152 7.44 -14.78 14.24
C LEU A 152 8.57 -15.38 15.07
N LEU A 153 8.95 -14.69 16.14
CA LEU A 153 10.00 -15.12 17.07
C LEU A 153 9.50 -14.99 18.52
N PRO A 154 8.97 -16.08 19.11
CA PRO A 154 8.52 -16.05 20.49
C PRO A 154 9.66 -15.86 21.49
N LYS A 155 9.45 -14.93 22.43
CA LYS A 155 10.37 -14.59 23.51
C LYS A 155 9.86 -15.20 24.80
N TYR A 156 10.19 -16.48 24.99
CA TYR A 156 9.81 -17.22 26.19
C TYR A 156 10.60 -16.79 27.43
N SER A 157 9.94 -16.84 28.57
CA SER A 157 10.52 -16.70 29.89
C SER A 157 11.40 -17.91 30.25
N GLU A 158 12.35 -17.70 31.16
CA GLU A 158 13.25 -18.76 31.65
C GLU A 158 12.56 -19.71 32.65
N SER A 159 11.55 -19.21 33.38
CA SER A 159 10.78 -20.00 34.35
C SER A 159 9.90 -21.04 33.66
N THR A 160 10.05 -22.32 34.04
CA THR A 160 9.34 -23.44 33.41
C THR A 160 7.82 -23.30 33.45
N GLN A 161 7.25 -22.92 34.60
CA GLN A 161 5.80 -22.80 34.75
C GLN A 161 5.22 -21.65 33.92
N ILE A 162 5.94 -20.53 33.85
CA ILE A 162 5.53 -19.37 33.05
C ILE A 162 5.66 -19.72 31.56
N LYS A 163 6.78 -20.33 31.17
CA LYS A 163 7.08 -20.74 29.81
C LYS A 163 6.02 -21.69 29.22
N GLU A 164 5.49 -22.62 30.01
CA GLU A 164 4.44 -23.52 29.54
C GLU A 164 3.16 -22.77 29.13
N GLN A 165 2.74 -21.77 29.92
CA GLN A 165 1.60 -20.91 29.60
C GLN A 165 1.85 -20.08 28.34
N GLU A 166 3.06 -19.54 28.18
CA GLU A 166 3.47 -18.81 26.98
C GLU A 166 3.48 -19.69 25.73
N ILE A 167 3.98 -20.94 25.83
CA ILE A 167 3.96 -21.92 24.73
C ILE A 167 2.52 -22.23 24.31
N ASN A 168 1.63 -22.48 25.28
CA ASN A 168 0.22 -22.76 25.00
C ASN A 168 -0.45 -21.55 24.33
N THR A 169 -0.16 -20.34 24.79
CA THR A 169 -0.66 -19.09 24.22
C THR A 169 -0.16 -18.88 22.78
N PHE A 170 1.14 -19.14 22.53
CA PHE A 170 1.72 -19.04 21.19
C PHE A 170 1.16 -20.08 20.24
N LYS A 171 0.98 -21.32 20.72
CA LYS A 171 0.33 -22.38 19.93
C LYS A 171 -1.09 -21.97 19.52
N ALA A 172 -1.87 -21.43 20.45
CA ALA A 172 -3.21 -20.94 20.16
C ALA A 172 -3.19 -19.79 19.14
N MET A 173 -2.17 -18.93 19.15
CA MET A 173 -1.96 -17.92 18.10
C MET A 173 -1.65 -18.57 16.74
N CYS A 174 -0.83 -19.62 16.71
CA CYS A 174 -0.54 -20.36 15.47
C CYS A 174 -1.81 -21.00 14.89
N ASP A 175 -2.63 -21.62 15.74
CA ASP A 175 -3.91 -22.21 15.36
C ASP A 175 -4.85 -21.14 14.79
N PHE A 176 -4.97 -19.98 15.47
CA PHE A 176 -5.72 -18.83 14.96
C PHE A 176 -5.22 -18.34 13.59
N ILE A 177 -3.89 -18.27 13.37
CA ILE A 177 -3.32 -17.87 12.08
C ILE A 177 -3.72 -18.85 10.98
N GLN A 178 -3.71 -20.15 11.26
CA GLN A 178 -4.12 -21.17 10.30
C GLN A 178 -5.62 -21.08 10.01
N GLU A 179 -6.46 -20.97 11.04
CA GLU A 179 -7.91 -20.81 10.90
C GLU A 179 -8.27 -19.56 10.09
N LEU A 180 -7.58 -18.44 10.34
CA LEU A 180 -7.74 -17.18 9.59
C LEU A 180 -7.30 -17.30 8.13
N PHE A 181 -6.26 -18.10 7.84
CA PHE A 181 -5.78 -18.35 6.48
C PHE A 181 -6.75 -19.23 5.68
N PHE A 182 -7.24 -20.32 6.28
CA PHE A 182 -8.21 -21.24 5.65
C PHE A 182 -9.66 -20.74 5.68
N GLN A 183 -9.92 -19.54 6.20
CA GLN A 183 -11.26 -18.97 6.37
C GLN A 183 -12.19 -19.89 7.17
N ALA A 184 -11.64 -20.59 8.17
CA ALA A 184 -12.37 -21.52 9.02
C ALA A 184 -13.14 -20.84 10.17
N ILE A 185 -13.01 -19.52 10.31
CA ILE A 185 -13.67 -18.72 11.34
C ILE A 185 -15.00 -18.19 10.80
N PRO A 186 -16.16 -18.57 11.38
CA PRO A 186 -17.47 -18.07 10.94
C PRO A 186 -17.58 -16.54 11.04
N ASP A 187 -18.28 -15.92 10.08
CA ASP A 187 -18.59 -14.48 10.07
C ASP A 187 -17.36 -13.55 10.22
N CYS A 188 -16.24 -13.94 9.62
CA CYS A 188 -14.97 -13.23 9.69
C CYS A 188 -14.55 -12.60 8.35
N ASP A 189 -14.65 -11.27 8.23
CA ASP A 189 -14.10 -10.51 7.10
C ASP A 189 -12.59 -10.23 7.21
N SER A 190 -11.98 -10.61 8.34
CA SER A 190 -10.54 -10.45 8.55
C SER A 190 -9.77 -11.49 7.75
N THR A 191 -8.56 -11.12 7.30
CA THR A 191 -7.68 -12.00 6.53
C THR A 191 -6.31 -12.01 7.17
N ILE A 192 -5.47 -12.97 6.81
CA ILE A 192 -4.08 -13.00 7.25
C ILE A 192 -3.31 -11.72 6.86
N ALA A 193 -3.68 -11.06 5.77
CA ALA A 193 -3.12 -9.77 5.37
C ALA A 193 -3.54 -8.62 6.31
N HIS A 194 -4.74 -8.69 6.89
CA HIS A 194 -5.17 -7.77 7.95
C HIS A 194 -4.36 -7.99 9.23
N LEU A 195 -4.09 -9.25 9.59
CA LEU A 195 -3.23 -9.59 10.73
C LEU A 195 -1.79 -9.09 10.52
N LEU A 196 -1.20 -9.33 9.35
CA LEU A 196 0.13 -8.81 9.05
C LEU A 196 0.17 -7.28 9.11
N LYS A 197 -0.85 -6.60 8.57
CA LYS A 197 -0.96 -5.13 8.64
C LYS A 197 -1.06 -4.65 10.09
N PHE A 198 -1.82 -5.33 10.93
CA PHE A 198 -1.92 -5.00 12.35
C PHE A 198 -0.55 -5.07 13.05
N ILE A 199 0.25 -6.10 12.74
CA ILE A 199 1.55 -6.30 13.39
C ILE A 199 2.64 -5.38 12.82
N THR A 200 2.64 -5.16 11.51
CA THR A 200 3.80 -4.59 10.79
C THR A 200 3.50 -3.28 10.04
N GLY A 201 2.23 -2.90 9.93
CA GLY A 201 1.77 -1.76 9.14
C GLY A 201 1.59 -2.05 7.65
N VAL A 202 2.01 -3.22 7.15
CA VAL A 202 1.92 -3.60 5.74
C VAL A 202 1.12 -4.89 5.53
N LYS A 203 0.40 -4.98 4.40
CA LYS A 203 -0.43 -6.17 4.06
C LYS A 203 0.36 -7.31 3.39
N LYS A 204 1.65 -7.13 3.13
CA LYS A 204 2.53 -8.11 2.48
C LYS A 204 3.91 -8.11 3.16
N ILE A 205 4.58 -9.26 3.18
CA ILE A 205 5.98 -9.32 3.60
C ILE A 205 6.82 -8.59 2.55
N PRO A 206 7.64 -7.60 2.93
CA PRO A 206 8.54 -6.93 1.99
C PRO A 206 9.50 -7.94 1.34
N ARG A 207 9.87 -7.72 0.08
CA ARG A 207 10.83 -8.61 -0.61
C ARG A 207 12.23 -8.63 -0.01
N LEU A 208 12.63 -7.53 0.63
CA LEU A 208 13.88 -7.46 1.39
C LEU A 208 13.70 -8.00 2.83
N GLU A 209 12.59 -8.70 3.08
CA GLU A 209 12.14 -9.15 4.39
C GLU A 209 12.02 -7.97 5.37
N PHE A 210 11.68 -8.26 6.62
CA PHE A 210 11.72 -7.26 7.68
C PHE A 210 13.15 -7.11 8.21
N SER A 211 13.46 -5.96 8.81
CA SER A 211 14.78 -5.70 9.42
C SER A 211 15.15 -6.69 10.53
N LYS A 212 14.14 -7.38 11.09
CA LYS A 212 14.26 -8.51 12.01
C LYS A 212 12.99 -9.36 11.96
N LYS A 213 13.04 -10.57 12.52
CA LYS A 213 11.82 -11.34 12.87
C LYS A 213 10.98 -10.55 13.89
N ILE A 214 9.68 -10.77 13.85
CA ILE A 214 8.71 -10.12 14.72
C ILE A 214 8.78 -10.76 16.10
N ASP A 215 9.14 -9.99 17.11
CA ASP A 215 9.22 -10.51 18.47
C ASP A 215 7.81 -10.73 19.04
N VAL A 216 7.54 -11.93 19.55
CA VAL A 216 6.27 -12.24 20.24
C VAL A 216 6.54 -12.25 21.74
N HIS A 217 6.01 -11.26 22.44
CA HIS A 217 6.12 -11.10 23.89
C HIS A 217 4.83 -11.52 24.58
N PHE A 218 4.95 -12.02 25.80
CA PHE A 218 3.82 -12.51 26.59
C PHE A 218 3.53 -11.57 27.76
N LEU A 219 2.25 -11.21 27.94
CA LEU A 219 1.78 -10.34 29.01
C LEU A 219 1.20 -11.19 30.14
N HIS A 220 1.79 -11.03 31.33
CA HIS A 220 1.42 -11.71 32.56
C HIS A 220 0.79 -10.74 33.56
N GLY A 221 0.13 -11.27 34.59
CA GLY A 221 -0.40 -10.47 35.71
C GLY A 221 -1.69 -9.71 35.39
N CYS A 222 -2.46 -10.16 34.39
CA CYS A 222 -3.81 -9.66 34.17
C CYS A 222 -4.72 -10.04 35.35
N GLN A 223 -5.69 -9.17 35.65
CA GLN A 223 -6.73 -9.47 36.66
C GLN A 223 -7.64 -10.62 36.18
N ASP A 224 -8.24 -11.35 37.12
CA ASP A 224 -9.24 -12.36 36.79
C ASP A 224 -10.41 -11.75 36.02
N GLY A 225 -10.82 -12.40 34.92
CA GLY A 225 -11.86 -11.89 34.02
C GLY A 225 -11.41 -10.75 33.10
N CYS A 226 -10.11 -10.42 33.04
CA CYS A 226 -9.59 -9.48 32.06
C CYS A 226 -9.88 -9.95 30.63
N LYS A 227 -10.15 -8.98 29.73
CA LYS A 227 -10.36 -9.22 28.29
C LYS A 227 -9.36 -8.43 27.45
N CYS A 228 -8.12 -8.30 27.94
CA CYS A 228 -7.14 -7.50 27.23
C CYS A 228 -6.78 -8.15 25.89
N ARG A 229 -6.63 -7.30 24.89
CA ARG A 229 -6.42 -7.68 23.51
C ARG A 229 -4.92 -7.77 23.21
N PRO A 230 -4.53 -8.52 22.16
CA PRO A 230 -3.19 -8.41 21.63
C PRO A 230 -2.88 -6.97 21.21
N THR A 231 -1.65 -6.53 21.41
CA THR A 231 -1.18 -5.21 20.97
C THR A 231 0.07 -5.35 20.15
N ALA A 232 0.26 -4.50 19.14
CA ALA A 232 1.44 -4.54 18.29
C ALA A 232 2.14 -3.18 18.25
N SER A 233 3.45 -3.22 18.02
CA SER A 233 4.21 -2.06 17.59
C SER A 233 4.76 -2.29 16.19
N THR A 234 4.22 -1.57 15.22
CA THR A 234 4.62 -1.67 13.81
C THR A 234 6.06 -1.20 13.60
N CYS A 235 6.49 -0.14 14.29
CA CYS A 235 7.86 0.38 14.18
C CYS A 235 8.91 -0.56 14.80
N PHE A 236 8.60 -1.15 15.95
CA PHE A 236 9.54 -2.03 16.67
C PHE A 236 9.41 -3.50 16.28
N LEU A 237 8.46 -3.85 15.40
CA LEU A 237 8.17 -5.20 14.95
C LEU A 237 8.07 -6.19 16.12
N TYR A 238 7.15 -5.89 17.04
CA TYR A 238 6.79 -6.85 18.08
C TYR A 238 5.28 -6.86 18.29
N VAL A 239 4.80 -7.99 18.81
CA VAL A 239 3.42 -8.18 19.25
C VAL A 239 3.41 -8.70 20.67
N ARG A 240 2.44 -8.26 21.46
CA ARG A 240 2.26 -8.61 22.86
C ARG A 240 0.96 -9.40 23.01
N LEU A 241 1.08 -10.64 23.47
CA LEU A 241 -0.03 -11.56 23.69
C LEU A 241 -0.25 -11.77 25.19
N PRO A 242 -1.43 -11.41 25.71
CA PRO A 242 -1.85 -11.85 27.03
C PRO A 242 -1.95 -13.37 27.14
N VAL A 243 -1.48 -13.95 28.26
CA VAL A 243 -1.47 -15.41 28.47
C VAL A 243 -2.73 -15.97 29.14
N HIS A 244 -3.68 -15.10 29.52
CA HIS A 244 -4.88 -15.48 30.27
C HIS A 244 -6.01 -16.03 29.37
N TYR A 245 -5.76 -16.25 28.08
CA TYR A 245 -6.72 -16.88 27.18
C TYR A 245 -6.89 -18.35 27.57
N GLN A 246 -8.08 -18.71 28.05
CA GLN A 246 -8.34 -20.05 28.59
C GLN A 246 -8.85 -21.01 27.51
N THR A 247 -9.47 -20.48 26.46
CA THR A 247 -10.10 -21.25 25.39
C THR A 247 -9.70 -20.74 23.99
N SER A 248 -9.90 -21.57 22.96
CA SER A 248 -9.73 -21.16 21.56
C SER A 248 -10.69 -20.01 21.18
N GLU A 249 -11.89 -20.00 21.75
CA GLU A 249 -12.87 -18.94 21.54
C GLU A 249 -12.39 -17.59 22.10
N ASP A 250 -11.74 -17.59 23.28
CA ASP A 250 -11.20 -16.38 23.90
C ASP A 250 -10.13 -15.72 23.02
N ILE A 251 -9.18 -16.52 22.51
CA ILE A 251 -8.08 -15.99 21.69
C ILE A 251 -8.60 -15.50 20.33
N THR A 252 -9.52 -16.24 19.71
CA THR A 252 -10.14 -15.85 18.44
C THR A 252 -10.93 -14.56 18.60
N PHE A 253 -11.74 -14.43 19.66
CA PHE A 253 -12.44 -13.20 19.98
C PHE A 253 -11.47 -12.03 20.18
N ALA A 254 -10.40 -12.22 20.96
CA ALA A 254 -9.43 -11.17 21.25
C ALA A 254 -8.72 -10.67 20.00
N TRP A 255 -8.29 -11.57 19.10
CA TRP A 255 -7.67 -11.20 17.82
C TRP A 255 -8.64 -10.53 16.88
N LEU A 256 -9.83 -11.10 16.64
CA LEU A 256 -10.81 -10.52 15.74
C LEU A 256 -11.22 -9.12 16.20
N SER A 257 -11.39 -8.93 17.51
CA SER A 257 -11.69 -7.64 18.09
C SER A 257 -10.54 -6.65 17.91
N ALA A 258 -9.27 -7.08 18.05
CA ALA A 258 -8.12 -6.23 17.76
C ALA A 258 -8.04 -5.82 16.27
N LEU A 259 -8.32 -6.75 15.35
CA LEU A 259 -8.27 -6.50 13.91
C LEU A 259 -9.40 -5.58 13.41
N LYS A 260 -10.62 -5.74 13.96
CA LYS A 260 -11.77 -4.89 13.60
C LYS A 260 -11.61 -3.45 14.09
N ASP A 261 -11.11 -3.26 15.31
CA ASP A 261 -11.06 -1.93 15.92
C ASP A 261 -9.81 -1.12 15.54
N CYS A 262 -8.80 -1.74 14.92
CA CYS A 262 -7.53 -1.09 14.54
C CYS A 262 -7.43 -0.68 13.06
N GLN A 263 -8.56 -0.59 12.34
CA GLN A 263 -8.55 -0.23 10.91
C GLN A 263 -7.98 1.18 10.63
N GLY A 264 -7.87 2.06 11.62
CA GLY A 264 -7.50 3.48 11.43
C GLY A 264 -6.07 3.82 10.97
N PHE A 265 -5.09 2.90 11.02
CA PHE A 265 -3.74 3.20 10.53
C PHE A 265 -3.59 2.88 9.04
N GLY A 266 -3.32 3.90 8.22
CA GLY A 266 -2.94 3.75 6.80
C GLY A 266 -4.11 3.51 5.83
N HIS A 267 -5.25 4.18 6.04
CA HIS A 267 -6.24 4.46 4.98
C HIS A 267 -5.97 5.83 4.33
N VAL A 268 -4.71 6.08 3.98
CA VAL A 268 -4.29 7.26 3.19
C VAL A 268 -3.80 6.77 1.84
#